data_AF-A0A835TG70-F1
#
_entry.id   AF-A0A835TG70-F1
#
_cell.length_a   1.000
_cell.length_b   1.000
_cell.length_c   1.000
_cell.angle_alpha   90.00
_cell.angle_beta   90.00
_cell.angle_gamma   90.00
#
_symmetry.space_group_name_H-M   'P 1'
#
loop_
_entity.id
_entity.type
_entity.pdbx_description
1 polymer ?
#
loop_
_entity_poly.entity_id
_entity_poly.type
_entity_poly.pdbx_seq_one_letter_code
_entity_poly.pdbx_strand_id
1 'polypeptide(L)'
;MRTITPSFAGSTHQLRTARPAVIYYKQLVKACRSGPRDCQVVCIDYAAPGHAKDGHPECPARLDAITGALRALTASQRPELDPLAAALHWRRGSGRLATDEELRLVHPQAYLDAIRAACGKLTGPKLVDDSTYLAPGSFEECARSTGAVLDLLDQLLLPPPPPSSRSGSSSSCSNSSGGTAAGGFALVRPPGHHVLPTRPMGFGVLNTAAVAVRYARQRHGVQRVLIVDFDVHHGNGTQEVFYTDPDTLYISTHQAGLWPYTGKVKEVGAGAGRGANINIPLPGGSGDQAMAQAWSRVVLPAAERFRPQLVLVSAGFDAHWRDPLASMQLTAATYHWMCAELAELAQRWCPGRLALVLEGGYHTPSLAESVAASLCGLLLLPPPRSTLLLSPAVQQQAPREHPHRRTITTAAAAAAAAAAAVAAGGGDGDRDDQPPRGGLGQGQGQQLQPPSPPPSRAAADWRGSISGGSGGGGGDGAIGCAGGVMLPSPGPRELYEEPLARVDAVLQEVCSLHGL
;
A
#
# COMPACT_ATOMS: atom_id res chain seq x y z
N MET A 1 27.83 39.97 32.64
CA MET A 1 26.37 40.11 32.79
C MET A 1 25.69 39.13 31.83
N ARG A 2 25.09 38.09 32.41
CA ARG A 2 24.09 37.12 31.90
C ARG A 2 24.19 36.60 30.45
N THR A 3 24.84 35.44 30.35
CA THR A 3 24.53 34.32 29.44
C THR A 3 23.07 33.85 29.62
N ILE A 4 22.36 33.60 28.52
CA ILE A 4 21.09 32.86 28.50
C ILE A 4 21.28 31.65 27.59
N THR A 5 21.46 30.48 28.21
CA THR A 5 21.30 29.16 27.61
C THR A 5 19.87 28.68 27.87
N PRO A 6 19.10 28.24 26.86
CA PRO A 6 17.92 27.43 27.12
C PRO A 6 18.35 25.99 27.38
N SER A 7 18.18 25.56 28.62
CA SER A 7 18.24 24.16 29.04
C SER A 7 17.04 23.41 28.46
N PHE A 8 17.26 22.43 27.59
CA PHE A 8 16.29 21.39 27.28
C PHE A 8 16.71 20.10 27.98
N ALA A 9 16.30 19.97 29.23
CA ALA A 9 16.29 18.72 29.98
C ALA A 9 14.88 18.51 30.53
N GLY A 10 14.26 17.36 30.15
CA GLY A 10 12.90 16.95 30.49
C GLY A 10 12.06 16.78 29.20
N SER A 11 11.60 15.60 28.80
CA SER A 11 11.13 14.45 29.57
C SER A 11 11.34 13.13 28.80
N THR A 12 12.42 12.42 29.11
CA THR A 12 12.55 10.98 28.85
C THR A 12 11.95 10.22 30.02
N HIS A 13 10.62 10.05 30.07
CA HIS A 13 10.00 8.96 30.84
C HIS A 13 8.51 8.74 30.50
N GLN A 14 8.16 7.45 30.42
CA GLN A 14 6.82 6.84 30.33
C GLN A 14 6.30 6.46 28.92
N LEU A 15 7.11 5.70 28.17
CA LEU A 15 6.60 4.65 27.27
C LEU A 15 6.70 3.28 27.96
N ARG A 16 6.11 3.16 29.15
CA ARG A 16 5.92 1.87 29.82
C ARG A 16 4.43 1.67 30.06
N THR A 17 3.93 0.58 29.46
CA THR A 17 2.62 -0.06 29.71
C THR A 17 1.36 0.76 29.35
N ALA A 18 1.05 0.92 28.07
CA ALA A 18 -0.28 1.36 27.63
C ALA A 18 -0.69 0.77 26.26
N ARG A 19 -1.97 0.44 26.12
CA ARG A 19 -2.58 -0.37 25.04
C ARG A 19 -2.36 0.24 23.63
N PRO A 20 -1.80 -0.49 22.64
CA PRO A 20 -1.26 0.12 21.42
C PRO A 20 -2.30 0.67 20.41
N ALA A 21 -3.32 -0.10 20.01
CA ALA A 21 -4.15 0.26 18.85
C ALA A 21 -5.10 1.47 19.07
N VAL A 22 -5.62 1.65 20.28
CA VAL A 22 -6.60 2.71 20.61
C VAL A 22 -5.94 4.07 20.89
N ILE A 23 -4.70 4.07 21.37
CA ILE A 23 -3.91 5.30 21.57
C ILE A 23 -3.41 5.82 20.22
N TYR A 24 -2.99 4.92 19.33
CA TYR A 24 -2.59 5.26 17.97
C TYR A 24 -3.70 6.02 17.23
N TYR A 25 -4.93 5.51 17.27
CA TYR A 25 -6.08 6.18 16.66
C TYR A 25 -6.43 7.52 17.32
N LYS A 26 -6.34 7.62 18.66
CA LYS A 26 -6.60 8.88 19.38
C LYS A 26 -5.52 9.94 19.14
N GLN A 27 -4.28 9.54 18.87
CA GLN A 27 -3.19 10.43 18.47
C GLN A 27 -3.33 10.84 17.00
N LEU A 28 -3.65 9.91 16.10
CA LEU A 28 -4.00 10.15 14.68
C LEU A 28 -5.09 11.21 14.52
N VAL A 29 -6.22 11.06 15.23
CA VAL A 29 -7.34 12.03 15.19
C VAL A 29 -6.98 13.38 15.82
N LYS A 30 -5.99 13.42 16.73
CA LYS A 30 -5.55 14.65 17.40
C LYS A 30 -4.51 15.42 16.56
N ALA A 31 -3.74 14.73 15.70
CA ALA A 31 -2.80 15.31 14.74
C ALA A 31 -3.50 15.95 13.52
N CYS A 32 -4.64 15.41 13.06
CA CYS A 32 -5.43 15.98 11.95
C CYS A 32 -6.12 17.34 12.27
N ARG A 33 -5.74 18.03 13.36
CA ARG A 33 -6.40 19.27 13.84
C ARG A 33 -5.71 20.54 13.36
N SER A 34 -5.53 20.70 12.05
CA SER A 34 -5.46 22.00 11.34
C SER A 34 -5.03 21.81 9.88
N GLY A 35 -5.65 20.87 9.15
CA GLY A 35 -5.31 20.63 7.75
C GLY A 35 -5.47 21.91 6.88
N PRO A 36 -4.59 22.16 5.91
CA PRO A 36 -4.76 23.27 4.99
C PRO A 36 -6.04 23.06 4.19
N ARG A 37 -7.00 23.99 4.27
CA ARG A 37 -8.31 23.89 3.59
C ARG A 37 -8.22 23.95 2.06
N ASP A 38 -7.00 24.06 1.55
CA ASP A 38 -6.72 24.31 0.14
C ASP A 38 -5.94 23.16 -0.52
N CYS A 39 -5.37 22.20 0.21
CA CYS A 39 -4.53 21.16 -0.41
C CYS A 39 -5.30 20.24 -1.39
N GLN A 40 -4.71 20.01 -2.57
CA GLN A 40 -5.25 19.09 -3.57
C GLN A 40 -4.35 17.88 -3.79
N VAL A 41 -4.92 16.74 -4.18
CA VAL A 41 -4.16 15.57 -4.66
C VAL A 41 -4.51 15.34 -6.11
N VAL A 42 -3.50 15.30 -6.97
CA VAL A 42 -3.66 14.94 -8.38
C VAL A 42 -3.76 13.42 -8.49
N CYS A 43 -4.89 12.93 -8.99
CA CYS A 43 -5.11 11.50 -9.25
C CYS A 43 -5.11 11.21 -10.74
N ILE A 44 -4.23 10.32 -11.20
CA ILE A 44 -4.21 9.81 -12.57
C ILE A 44 -4.55 8.34 -12.54
N ASP A 45 -5.55 7.90 -13.31
CA ASP A 45 -5.90 6.49 -13.44
C ASP A 45 -5.59 5.94 -14.83
N TYR A 46 -5.05 4.72 -14.88
CA TYR A 46 -4.93 3.97 -16.11
C TYR A 46 -5.07 2.46 -15.89
N ALA A 47 -6.19 1.91 -16.38
CA ALA A 47 -6.62 0.53 -16.10
C ALA A 47 -5.87 -0.56 -16.88
N ALA A 48 -5.12 -0.18 -17.91
CA ALA A 48 -4.44 -1.10 -18.81
C ALA A 48 -5.31 -2.26 -19.36
N PRO A 49 -6.40 -1.95 -20.10
CA PRO A 49 -7.38 -2.95 -20.51
C PRO A 49 -6.82 -4.02 -21.45
N GLY A 50 -5.81 -3.71 -22.27
CA GLY A 50 -5.10 -4.65 -23.13
C GLY A 50 -4.07 -5.54 -22.41
N HIS A 51 -3.87 -5.33 -21.10
CA HIS A 51 -3.02 -6.16 -20.23
C HIS A 51 -3.90 -6.88 -19.20
N ALA A 52 -4.64 -7.87 -19.66
CA ALA A 52 -5.53 -8.67 -18.84
C ALA A 52 -5.34 -10.17 -19.09
N LYS A 53 -5.43 -10.96 -18.03
CA LYS A 53 -5.44 -12.42 -18.08
C LYS A 53 -6.49 -12.95 -17.10
N ASP A 54 -7.39 -13.79 -17.58
CA ASP A 54 -8.42 -14.39 -16.74
C ASP A 54 -7.82 -15.21 -15.59
N GLY A 55 -8.45 -15.07 -14.42
CA GLY A 55 -8.05 -15.75 -13.18
C GLY A 55 -6.74 -15.27 -12.56
N HIS A 56 -6.09 -14.27 -13.14
CA HIS A 56 -4.84 -13.71 -12.61
C HIS A 56 -5.13 -12.68 -11.49
N PRO A 57 -4.40 -12.70 -10.35
CA PRO A 57 -4.65 -11.75 -9.26
C PRO A 57 -4.38 -10.29 -9.68
N GLU A 58 -3.32 -10.05 -10.45
CA GLU A 58 -3.07 -8.77 -11.12
C GLU A 58 -4.04 -8.64 -12.31
N CYS A 59 -5.12 -7.88 -12.15
CA CYS A 59 -6.20 -7.76 -13.14
C CYS A 59 -6.90 -6.38 -13.10
N PRO A 60 -7.64 -5.99 -14.15
CA PRO A 60 -8.32 -4.69 -14.23
C PRO A 60 -9.28 -4.41 -13.05
N ALA A 61 -9.90 -5.46 -12.50
CA ALA A 61 -10.84 -5.36 -11.38
C ALA A 61 -10.24 -4.70 -10.13
N ARG A 62 -8.91 -4.70 -9.98
CA ARG A 62 -8.20 -3.96 -8.94
C ARG A 62 -8.47 -2.45 -9.01
N LEU A 63 -8.36 -1.86 -10.21
CA LEU A 63 -8.60 -0.43 -10.43
C LEU A 63 -10.08 -0.11 -10.48
N ASP A 64 -10.92 -1.01 -10.99
CA ASP A 64 -12.37 -0.85 -10.94
C ASP A 64 -12.88 -0.77 -9.50
N ALA A 65 -12.35 -1.61 -8.60
CA ALA A 65 -12.70 -1.57 -7.18
C ALA A 65 -12.29 -0.25 -6.52
N ILE A 66 -11.06 0.23 -6.78
CA ILE A 66 -10.59 1.52 -6.26
C ILE A 66 -11.47 2.66 -6.77
N THR A 67 -11.63 2.78 -8.09
CA THR A 67 -12.38 3.88 -8.68
C THR A 67 -13.85 3.85 -8.33
N GLY A 68 -14.45 2.65 -8.23
CA GLY A 68 -15.82 2.45 -7.75
C GLY A 68 -16.00 2.87 -6.30
N ALA A 69 -15.10 2.47 -5.40
CA ALA A 69 -15.16 2.86 -3.99
C ALA A 69 -14.94 4.36 -3.79
N LEU A 70 -13.97 4.97 -4.48
CA LEU A 70 -13.74 6.40 -4.41
C LEU A 70 -14.96 7.17 -4.93
N ARG A 71 -15.54 6.77 -6.06
CA ARG A 71 -16.79 7.36 -6.56
C ARG A 71 -17.90 7.26 -5.53
N ALA A 72 -18.08 6.09 -4.91
CA ALA A 72 -19.11 5.87 -3.89
C ALA A 72 -18.90 6.74 -2.64
N LEU A 73 -17.65 6.87 -2.19
CA LEU A 73 -17.29 7.74 -1.06
C LEU A 73 -17.55 9.21 -1.38
N THR A 74 -17.28 9.64 -2.62
CA THR A 74 -17.42 11.04 -3.06
C THR A 74 -18.79 11.36 -3.70
N ALA A 75 -19.74 10.42 -3.73
CA ALA A 75 -21.00 10.54 -4.46
C ALA A 75 -22.04 11.49 -3.83
N SER A 76 -21.67 12.25 -2.79
CA SER A 76 -22.63 13.14 -2.13
C SER A 76 -23.19 14.18 -3.11
N GLN A 77 -24.48 14.51 -2.99
CA GLN A 77 -25.13 15.56 -3.79
C GLN A 77 -24.58 16.98 -3.48
N ARG A 78 -23.60 17.08 -2.58
CA ARG A 78 -22.92 18.32 -2.19
C ARG A 78 -21.40 18.08 -2.03
N PRO A 79 -20.66 17.91 -3.14
CA PRO A 79 -19.21 17.70 -3.13
C PRO A 79 -18.44 18.78 -2.35
N GLU A 80 -18.99 20.00 -2.26
CA GLU A 80 -18.46 21.10 -1.44
C GLU A 80 -18.46 20.82 0.06
N LEU A 81 -19.22 19.82 0.51
CA LEU A 81 -19.29 19.38 1.91
C LEU A 81 -18.53 18.08 2.17
N ASP A 82 -18.02 17.43 1.12
CA ASP A 82 -17.15 16.28 1.23
C ASP A 82 -15.69 16.74 1.01
N PRO A 83 -14.89 16.85 2.08
CA PRO A 83 -13.53 17.36 1.98
C PRO A 83 -12.62 16.46 1.14
N LEU A 84 -12.90 15.15 1.06
CA LEU A 84 -12.13 14.27 0.18
C LEU A 84 -12.50 14.54 -1.28
N ALA A 85 -13.80 14.59 -1.61
CA ALA A 85 -14.26 14.87 -2.97
C ALA A 85 -13.74 16.21 -3.50
N ALA A 86 -13.78 17.26 -2.67
CA ALA A 86 -13.33 18.61 -3.04
C ALA A 86 -11.81 18.70 -3.28
N ALA A 87 -11.02 17.82 -2.65
CA ALA A 87 -9.56 17.85 -2.71
C ALA A 87 -8.95 16.97 -3.82
N LEU A 88 -9.71 16.06 -4.42
CA LEU A 88 -9.20 15.17 -5.48
C LEU A 88 -9.32 15.82 -6.87
N HIS A 89 -8.19 16.09 -7.51
CA HIS A 89 -8.13 16.54 -8.90
C HIS A 89 -7.87 15.36 -9.84
N TRP A 90 -8.93 14.84 -10.47
CA TRP A 90 -8.86 13.69 -11.35
C TRP A 90 -8.42 14.05 -12.77
N ARG A 91 -7.42 13.34 -13.30
CA ARG A 91 -7.10 13.28 -14.73
C ARG A 91 -7.30 11.84 -15.22
N ARG A 92 -8.52 11.58 -15.70
CA ARG A 92 -8.95 10.21 -16.01
C ARG A 92 -8.40 9.72 -17.34
N GLY A 93 -7.91 8.48 -17.37
CA GLY A 93 -7.43 7.83 -18.60
C GLY A 93 -6.33 8.62 -19.32
N SER A 94 -5.60 9.47 -18.60
CA SER A 94 -4.77 10.52 -19.19
C SER A 94 -3.31 10.15 -19.35
N GLY A 95 -2.94 8.87 -19.29
CA GLY A 95 -1.56 8.45 -19.51
C GLY A 95 -1.16 8.64 -20.96
N ARG A 96 -0.13 9.46 -21.22
CA ARG A 96 0.58 9.39 -22.50
C ARG A 96 1.39 8.09 -22.58
N LEU A 97 1.79 7.70 -23.79
CA LEU A 97 2.80 6.66 -23.95
C LEU A 97 4.17 7.21 -23.51
N ALA A 98 4.86 6.52 -22.60
CA ALA A 98 6.27 6.78 -22.37
C ALA A 98 7.05 6.48 -23.66
N THR A 99 7.98 7.35 -24.01
CA THR A 99 8.82 7.20 -25.21
C THR A 99 9.93 6.19 -24.97
N ASP A 100 10.52 5.64 -26.03
CA ASP A 100 11.70 4.77 -25.89
C ASP A 100 12.86 5.49 -25.20
N GLU A 101 13.01 6.80 -25.39
CA GLU A 101 14.04 7.60 -24.70
C GLU A 101 13.85 7.57 -23.20
N GLU A 102 12.61 7.72 -22.72
CA GLU A 102 12.26 7.69 -21.30
C GLU A 102 12.39 6.27 -20.73
N LEU A 103 11.92 5.26 -21.45
CA LEU A 103 12.04 3.87 -21.00
C LEU A 103 13.50 3.40 -20.96
N ARG A 104 14.34 3.88 -21.87
CA ARG A 104 15.79 3.61 -21.91
C ARG A 104 16.59 4.20 -20.76
N LEU A 105 15.98 5.04 -19.92
CA LEU A 105 16.60 5.48 -18.68
C LEU A 105 16.84 4.34 -17.69
N VAL A 106 16.13 3.23 -17.84
CA VAL A 106 16.28 2.02 -17.01
C VAL A 106 16.48 0.77 -17.86
N HIS A 107 15.72 0.64 -18.95
CA HIS A 107 15.66 -0.59 -19.72
C HIS A 107 16.47 -0.49 -21.02
N PRO A 108 17.50 -1.34 -21.24
CA PRO A 108 18.24 -1.33 -22.50
C PRO A 108 17.33 -1.53 -23.72
N GLN A 109 17.68 -0.94 -24.87
CA GLN A 109 16.85 -1.07 -26.08
C GLN A 109 16.56 -2.53 -26.45
N ALA A 110 17.56 -3.41 -26.30
CA ALA A 110 17.40 -4.85 -26.57
C ALA A 110 16.31 -5.51 -25.70
N TYR A 111 16.11 -5.04 -24.47
CA TYR A 111 15.02 -5.49 -23.60
C TYR A 111 13.66 -5.04 -24.15
N LEU A 112 13.52 -3.74 -24.47
CA LEU A 112 12.29 -3.18 -25.00
C LEU A 112 11.87 -3.87 -26.30
N ASP A 113 12.83 -4.10 -27.20
CA ASP A 113 12.60 -4.81 -28.47
C ASP A 113 12.20 -6.27 -28.25
N ALA A 114 12.82 -6.96 -27.28
CA ALA A 114 12.47 -8.32 -26.94
C ALA A 114 11.03 -8.45 -26.40
N ILE A 115 10.60 -7.53 -25.52
CA ILE A 115 9.23 -7.50 -25.01
C ILE A 115 8.22 -7.21 -26.12
N ARG A 116 8.49 -6.23 -27.00
CA ARG A 116 7.62 -5.94 -28.15
C ARG A 116 7.49 -7.14 -29.09
N ALA A 117 8.61 -7.77 -29.43
CA ALA A 117 8.63 -8.94 -30.28
C ALA A 117 7.91 -10.14 -29.63
N ALA A 118 7.97 -10.27 -28.31
CA ALA A 118 7.20 -11.27 -27.58
C ALA A 118 5.70 -10.96 -27.65
N CYS A 119 5.28 -9.73 -27.35
CA CYS A 119 3.87 -9.32 -27.40
C CYS A 119 3.26 -9.49 -28.80
N GLY A 120 3.98 -9.06 -29.85
CA GLY A 120 3.51 -9.15 -31.25
C GLY A 120 3.33 -10.56 -31.79
N LYS A 121 3.85 -11.59 -31.10
CA LYS A 121 3.65 -13.01 -31.45
C LYS A 121 2.47 -13.66 -30.71
N LEU A 122 1.88 -12.97 -29.74
CA LEU A 122 0.80 -13.50 -28.92
C LEU A 122 -0.55 -13.28 -29.61
N THR A 123 -1.43 -14.27 -29.50
CA THR A 123 -2.87 -14.15 -29.83
C THR A 123 -3.73 -14.03 -28.58
N GLY A 124 -3.13 -14.15 -27.39
CA GLY A 124 -3.77 -14.06 -26.09
C GLY A 124 -2.74 -14.02 -24.95
N PRO A 125 -3.18 -13.80 -23.70
CA PRO A 125 -2.27 -13.69 -22.56
C PRO A 125 -1.53 -15.00 -22.27
N LYS A 126 -0.22 -14.91 -22.02
CA LYS A 126 0.66 -16.05 -21.71
C LYS A 126 1.63 -15.70 -20.60
N LEU A 127 1.80 -16.62 -19.65
CA LEU A 127 2.82 -16.51 -18.61
C LEU A 127 4.23 -16.55 -19.23
N VAL A 128 5.09 -15.64 -18.78
CA VAL A 128 6.51 -15.55 -19.14
C VAL A 128 7.44 -15.97 -18.00
N ASP A 129 6.90 -16.04 -16.78
CA ASP A 129 7.48 -16.72 -15.62
C ASP A 129 6.35 -17.31 -14.75
N ASP A 130 6.65 -17.71 -13.50
CA ASP A 130 5.68 -18.31 -12.57
C ASP A 130 4.45 -17.43 -12.26
N SER A 131 4.55 -16.12 -12.49
CA SER A 131 3.55 -15.12 -12.10
C SER A 131 3.28 -14.06 -13.17
N THR A 132 4.28 -13.68 -13.96
CA THR A 132 4.20 -12.56 -14.89
C THR A 132 3.64 -13.04 -16.19
N TYR A 133 2.70 -12.30 -16.78
CA TYR A 133 2.17 -12.60 -18.10
C TYR A 133 2.40 -11.46 -19.07
N LEU A 134 2.44 -11.80 -20.35
CA LEU A 134 2.32 -10.85 -21.46
C LEU A 134 1.05 -11.18 -22.23
N ALA A 135 0.43 -10.15 -22.79
CA ALA A 135 -0.70 -10.18 -23.70
C ALA A 135 -0.34 -9.32 -24.94
N PRO A 136 -1.08 -9.41 -26.04
CA PRO A 136 -0.71 -8.72 -27.29
C PRO A 136 -0.45 -7.21 -27.13
N GLY A 137 -1.23 -6.52 -26.29
CA GLY A 137 -1.06 -5.08 -26.03
C GLY A 137 -0.18 -4.74 -24.82
N SER A 138 0.47 -5.72 -24.17
CA SER A 138 1.10 -5.47 -22.87
C SER A 138 2.19 -4.41 -22.90
N PHE A 139 2.99 -4.35 -23.96
CA PHE A 139 4.05 -3.36 -24.04
C PHE A 139 3.49 -1.93 -24.02
N GLU A 140 2.52 -1.64 -24.89
CA GLU A 140 1.86 -0.34 -25.01
C GLU A 140 1.15 0.06 -23.72
N GLU A 141 0.50 -0.91 -23.07
CA GLU A 141 -0.21 -0.72 -21.81
C GLU A 141 0.74 -0.38 -20.67
N CYS A 142 1.86 -1.08 -20.55
CA CYS A 142 2.91 -0.78 -19.56
C CYS A 142 3.57 0.58 -19.84
N ALA A 143 3.85 0.89 -21.11
CA ALA A 143 4.43 2.17 -21.50
C ALA A 143 3.47 3.33 -21.20
N ARG A 144 2.16 3.13 -21.33
CA ARG A 144 1.17 4.14 -20.97
C ARG A 144 1.00 4.33 -19.47
N SER A 145 1.06 3.25 -18.70
CA SER A 145 1.13 3.34 -17.23
C SER A 145 2.36 4.08 -16.76
N THR A 146 3.51 3.82 -17.38
CA THR A 146 4.73 4.56 -17.11
C THR A 146 4.55 6.04 -17.45
N GLY A 147 4.02 6.36 -18.64
CA GLY A 147 3.78 7.74 -19.04
C GLY A 147 2.75 8.48 -18.16
N ALA A 148 1.74 7.79 -17.62
CA ALA A 148 0.83 8.36 -16.62
C ALA A 148 1.59 8.80 -15.35
N VAL A 149 2.57 8.02 -14.88
CA VAL A 149 3.42 8.41 -13.75
C VAL A 149 4.31 9.59 -14.12
N LEU A 150 4.86 9.62 -15.34
CA LEU A 150 5.68 10.76 -15.80
C LEU A 150 4.85 12.06 -15.91
N ASP A 151 3.62 11.97 -16.42
CA ASP A 151 2.67 13.09 -16.48
C ASP A 151 2.26 13.58 -15.09
N LEU A 152 2.22 12.68 -14.09
CA LEU A 152 2.00 13.08 -12.71
C LEU A 152 3.21 13.87 -12.19
N LEU A 153 4.43 13.37 -12.42
CA LEU A 153 5.65 14.07 -12.01
C LEU A 153 5.79 15.43 -12.66
N ASP A 154 5.46 15.56 -13.95
CA ASP A 154 5.46 16.86 -14.63
C ASP A 154 4.52 17.85 -13.92
N GLN A 155 3.33 17.41 -13.50
CA GLN A 155 2.40 18.28 -12.77
C GLN A 155 2.89 18.69 -11.39
N LEU A 156 3.60 17.80 -10.69
CA LEU A 156 4.13 18.09 -9.34
C LEU A 156 5.44 18.91 -9.37
N LEU A 157 6.22 18.81 -10.45
CA LEU A 157 7.56 19.38 -10.52
C LEU A 157 7.64 20.66 -11.37
N LEU A 158 6.70 20.89 -12.30
CA LEU A 158 6.64 22.14 -13.06
C LEU A 158 6.11 23.29 -12.21
N PRO A 159 6.64 24.52 -12.40
CA PRO A 159 6.08 25.71 -11.76
C PRO A 159 4.64 25.95 -12.26
N PRO A 160 3.74 26.49 -11.40
CA PRO A 160 2.41 26.88 -11.86
C PRO A 160 2.52 27.92 -12.99
N PRO A 161 1.60 27.90 -13.98
CA PRO A 161 1.64 28.86 -15.06
C PRO A 161 1.55 30.30 -14.53
N PRO A 162 2.21 31.29 -15.16
CA PRO A 162 2.07 32.68 -14.78
C PRO A 162 0.60 33.11 -14.93
N PRO A 163 0.08 33.98 -14.04
CA PRO A 163 -1.29 34.45 -14.13
C PRO A 163 -1.51 35.12 -15.49
N SER A 164 -2.47 34.61 -16.26
CA SER A 164 -2.81 35.15 -17.56
C SER A 164 -3.31 36.59 -17.43
N SER A 165 -2.71 37.51 -18.18
CA SER A 165 -3.11 38.92 -18.26
C SER A 165 -4.49 39.07 -18.93
N ARG A 166 -5.58 38.93 -18.17
CA ARG A 166 -6.90 39.43 -18.57
C ARG A 166 -7.60 40.13 -17.40
N SER A 167 -7.40 41.45 -17.38
CA SER A 167 -8.35 42.52 -17.06
C SER A 167 -9.44 42.27 -16.00
N GLY A 168 -9.29 42.96 -14.85
CA GLY A 168 -10.35 43.84 -14.34
C GLY A 168 -11.35 43.27 -13.32
N SER A 169 -10.91 43.09 -12.07
CA SER A 169 -11.61 43.58 -10.86
C SER A 169 -10.77 43.18 -9.64
N SER A 170 -10.50 44.14 -8.75
CA SER A 170 -9.65 43.98 -7.57
C SER A 170 -10.11 42.82 -6.68
N SER A 171 -9.42 41.69 -6.83
CA SER A 171 -9.06 40.79 -5.75
C SER A 171 -7.62 40.37 -6.00
N SER A 172 -6.73 40.81 -5.11
CA SER A 172 -5.31 40.45 -5.12
C SER A 172 -5.19 38.96 -4.82
N CYS A 173 -5.37 38.11 -5.83
CA CYS A 173 -4.99 36.71 -5.79
C CYS A 173 -3.50 36.59 -6.12
N SER A 174 -2.68 37.14 -5.21
CA SER A 174 -1.42 36.47 -4.88
C SER A 174 -1.74 35.02 -4.49
N ASN A 175 -0.83 34.08 -4.72
CA ASN A 175 -0.95 32.67 -4.28
C ASN A 175 -1.13 32.54 -2.76
N SER A 176 -2.33 32.85 -2.28
CA SER A 176 -2.75 32.79 -0.89
C SER A 176 -4.13 32.13 -0.73
N SER A 177 -4.71 31.59 -1.81
CA SER A 177 -5.95 30.78 -1.80
C SER A 177 -6.21 30.24 -3.22
N GLY A 178 -6.25 28.94 -3.55
CA GLY A 178 -6.25 27.77 -2.69
C GLY A 178 -5.83 26.51 -3.46
N GLY A 179 -4.56 26.14 -3.28
CA GLY A 179 -4.14 24.75 -3.16
C GLY A 179 -2.72 24.42 -3.57
N THR A 180 -1.81 24.38 -2.60
CA THR A 180 -0.57 23.61 -2.74
C THR A 180 -0.96 22.14 -2.86
N ALA A 181 -0.65 21.49 -3.99
CA ALA A 181 -0.86 20.06 -4.10
C ALA A 181 -0.18 19.37 -2.90
N ALA A 182 -0.91 18.57 -2.12
CA ALA A 182 -0.34 17.74 -1.06
C ALA A 182 0.55 16.64 -1.66
N GLY A 183 0.31 16.30 -2.93
CA GLY A 183 1.03 15.31 -3.70
C GLY A 183 0.17 14.78 -4.84
N GLY A 184 0.49 13.58 -5.29
CA GLY A 184 -0.22 12.90 -6.36
C GLY A 184 -0.28 11.39 -6.19
N PHE A 185 -1.24 10.75 -6.83
CA PHE A 185 -1.38 9.30 -6.86
C PHE A 185 -1.68 8.82 -8.29
N ALA A 186 -0.73 8.07 -8.86
CA ALA A 186 -0.92 7.31 -10.08
C ALA A 186 -1.51 5.93 -9.76
N LEU A 187 -2.79 5.75 -10.05
CA LEU A 187 -3.54 4.50 -9.97
C LEU A 187 -3.40 3.76 -11.30
N VAL A 188 -2.26 3.07 -11.47
CA VAL A 188 -1.85 2.48 -12.76
C VAL A 188 -1.65 0.96 -12.65
N ARG A 189 -1.68 0.28 -13.80
CA ARG A 189 -1.36 -1.15 -13.96
C ARG A 189 -0.58 -1.40 -15.25
N PRO A 190 0.28 -2.41 -15.35
CA PRO A 190 0.73 -3.30 -14.28
C PRO A 190 1.73 -2.63 -13.33
N PRO A 191 2.04 -3.26 -12.17
CA PRO A 191 3.06 -2.78 -11.23
C PRO A 191 4.49 -2.88 -11.84
N GLY A 192 5.48 -2.32 -11.14
CA GLY A 192 6.85 -2.18 -11.68
C GLY A 192 8.00 -2.43 -10.72
N HIS A 193 7.82 -2.38 -9.39
CA HIS A 193 8.96 -2.38 -8.45
C HIS A 193 9.84 -3.66 -8.46
N HIS A 194 9.34 -4.79 -8.96
CA HIS A 194 10.11 -6.03 -9.14
C HIS A 194 10.95 -6.08 -10.41
N VAL A 195 10.60 -5.28 -11.42
CA VAL A 195 11.13 -5.41 -12.77
C VAL A 195 12.61 -5.01 -12.78
N LEU A 196 13.47 -5.93 -13.21
CA LEU A 196 14.89 -5.66 -13.39
C LEU A 196 15.13 -4.86 -14.68
N PRO A 197 16.29 -4.20 -14.86
CA PRO A 197 16.63 -3.53 -16.11
C PRO A 197 16.42 -4.38 -17.37
N THR A 198 16.64 -5.70 -17.27
CA THR A 198 16.62 -6.63 -18.41
C THR A 198 15.67 -7.82 -18.25
N ARG A 199 14.78 -7.83 -17.25
CA ARG A 199 13.89 -8.98 -17.00
C ARG A 199 12.52 -8.57 -16.44
N PRO A 200 11.39 -8.97 -17.07
CA PRO A 200 10.08 -8.83 -16.45
C PRO A 200 9.94 -9.84 -15.31
N MET A 201 9.29 -9.45 -14.22
CA MET A 201 9.00 -10.34 -13.09
C MET A 201 7.99 -9.69 -12.13
N GLY A 202 7.37 -10.50 -11.27
CA GLY A 202 6.47 -10.02 -10.22
C GLY A 202 5.28 -9.25 -10.77
N PHE A 203 4.66 -9.81 -11.81
CA PHE A 203 3.57 -9.19 -12.57
C PHE A 203 3.94 -7.97 -13.43
N GLY A 204 5.14 -7.42 -13.26
CA GLY A 204 5.58 -6.22 -13.97
C GLY A 204 6.38 -6.50 -15.24
N VAL A 205 6.34 -5.53 -16.16
CA VAL A 205 7.11 -5.55 -17.43
C VAL A 205 8.05 -4.36 -17.57
N LEU A 206 7.71 -3.22 -16.99
CA LEU A 206 8.56 -2.02 -16.94
C LEU A 206 8.68 -1.55 -15.50
N ASN A 207 9.86 -1.10 -15.09
CA ASN A 207 10.09 -0.57 -13.75
C ASN A 207 9.65 0.89 -13.70
N THR A 208 8.34 1.10 -13.51
CA THR A 208 7.70 2.41 -13.53
C THR A 208 8.33 3.38 -12.53
N ALA A 209 8.55 2.95 -11.29
CA ALA A 209 9.13 3.80 -10.24
C ALA A 209 10.57 4.22 -10.57
N ALA A 210 11.40 3.30 -11.07
CA ALA A 210 12.77 3.60 -11.44
C ALA A 210 12.87 4.54 -12.66
N VAL A 211 12.01 4.33 -13.67
CA VAL A 211 11.91 5.24 -14.83
C VAL A 211 11.49 6.63 -14.36
N ALA A 212 10.53 6.73 -13.44
CA ALA A 212 10.07 7.99 -12.87
C ALA A 212 11.19 8.76 -12.15
N VAL A 213 12.03 8.10 -11.36
CA VAL A 213 13.19 8.72 -10.69
C VAL A 213 14.21 9.25 -11.69
N ARG A 214 14.61 8.44 -12.68
CA ARG A 214 15.58 8.87 -13.70
C ARG A 214 15.01 10.00 -14.56
N TYR A 215 13.71 9.97 -14.87
CA TYR A 215 13.02 11.03 -15.59
C TYR A 215 13.00 12.34 -14.79
N ALA A 216 12.65 12.30 -13.50
CA ALA A 216 12.65 13.48 -12.63
C ALA A 216 14.04 14.15 -12.58
N ARG A 217 15.11 13.34 -12.53
CA ARG A 217 16.49 13.82 -12.61
C ARG A 217 16.79 14.50 -13.93
N GLN A 218 16.55 13.80 -15.04
CA GLN A 218 16.92 14.29 -16.37
C GLN A 218 16.09 15.50 -16.79
N ARG A 219 14.78 15.47 -16.54
CA ARG A 219 13.82 16.47 -17.04
C ARG A 219 13.65 17.67 -16.12
N HIS A 220 13.73 17.45 -14.81
CA HIS A 220 13.39 18.45 -13.77
C HIS A 220 14.55 18.78 -12.83
N GLY A 221 15.73 18.16 -13.01
CA GLY A 221 16.93 18.47 -12.23
C GLY A 221 16.83 18.08 -10.74
N VAL A 222 15.88 17.22 -10.37
CA VAL A 222 15.76 16.68 -9.01
C VAL A 222 16.96 15.79 -8.73
N GLN A 223 17.80 16.08 -7.74
CA GLN A 223 18.99 15.28 -7.45
C GLN A 223 18.67 14.15 -6.47
N ARG A 224 18.15 14.50 -5.28
CA ARG A 224 17.90 13.55 -4.18
C ARG A 224 16.46 13.05 -4.20
N VAL A 225 16.27 11.76 -4.47
CA VAL A 225 14.94 11.13 -4.49
C VAL A 225 14.85 10.09 -3.40
N LEU A 226 13.85 10.21 -2.53
CA LEU A 226 13.49 9.15 -1.59
C LEU A 226 12.46 8.25 -2.25
N ILE A 227 12.71 6.95 -2.29
CA ILE A 227 11.73 5.93 -2.63
C ILE A 227 11.35 5.19 -1.35
N VAL A 228 10.09 5.25 -0.95
CA VAL A 228 9.53 4.42 0.13
C VAL A 228 8.65 3.35 -0.50
N ASP A 229 9.01 2.09 -0.28
CA ASP A 229 8.29 0.94 -0.80
C ASP A 229 7.62 0.19 0.37
N PHE A 230 6.29 0.34 0.47
CA PHE A 230 5.49 -0.34 1.49
C PHE A 230 4.66 -1.51 0.94
N ASP A 231 4.87 -1.88 -0.33
CA ASP A 231 4.40 -3.17 -0.85
C ASP A 231 4.96 -4.31 0.01
N VAL A 232 4.17 -5.36 0.21
CA VAL A 232 4.58 -6.45 1.10
C VAL A 232 5.75 -7.25 0.55
N HIS A 233 5.98 -7.20 -0.75
CA HIS A 233 7.10 -7.84 -1.41
C HIS A 233 8.27 -6.86 -1.54
N HIS A 234 9.49 -7.40 -1.46
CA HIS A 234 10.67 -6.57 -1.69
C HIS A 234 10.74 -6.13 -3.16
N GLY A 235 10.74 -4.81 -3.41
CA GLY A 235 10.95 -4.20 -4.73
C GLY A 235 12.39 -4.33 -5.24
N ASN A 236 12.79 -5.58 -5.49
CA ASN A 236 14.14 -5.97 -5.88
C ASN A 236 14.62 -5.32 -7.18
N GLY A 237 13.72 -4.97 -8.10
CA GLY A 237 14.07 -4.28 -9.33
C GLY A 237 14.47 -2.84 -9.06
N THR A 238 13.69 -2.14 -8.25
CA THR A 238 14.02 -0.77 -7.81
C THR A 238 15.33 -0.74 -7.03
N GLN A 239 15.53 -1.69 -6.10
CA GLN A 239 16.81 -1.87 -5.39
C GLN A 239 17.97 -2.04 -6.37
N GLU A 240 17.86 -2.93 -7.38
CA GLU A 240 18.93 -3.20 -8.34
C GLU A 240 19.33 -1.95 -9.14
N VAL A 241 18.34 -1.17 -9.62
CA VAL A 241 18.59 0.03 -10.43
C VAL A 241 19.37 1.11 -9.66
N PHE A 242 19.15 1.23 -8.35
CA PHE A 242 19.73 2.29 -7.53
C PHE A 242 20.76 1.80 -6.52
N TYR A 243 21.17 0.53 -6.56
CA TYR A 243 22.02 -0.08 -5.53
C TYR A 243 23.37 0.63 -5.33
N THR A 244 23.88 1.32 -6.36
CA THR A 244 25.11 2.10 -6.32
C THR A 244 24.91 3.61 -6.39
N ASP A 245 23.66 4.09 -6.31
CA ASP A 245 23.27 5.49 -6.49
C ASP A 245 23.18 6.19 -5.11
N PRO A 246 24.09 7.12 -4.77
CA PRO A 246 24.05 7.82 -3.48
C PRO A 246 22.88 8.81 -3.37
N ASP A 247 22.34 9.24 -4.50
CA ASP A 247 21.34 10.30 -4.58
C ASP A 247 19.91 9.72 -4.63
N THR A 248 19.76 8.39 -4.54
CA THR A 248 18.47 7.73 -4.37
C THR A 248 18.49 6.91 -3.10
N LEU A 249 17.71 7.35 -2.10
CA LEU A 249 17.48 6.53 -0.90
C LEU A 249 16.29 5.61 -1.16
N TYR A 250 16.54 4.30 -1.28
CA TYR A 250 15.50 3.27 -1.35
C TYR A 250 15.29 2.66 0.04
N ILE A 251 14.05 2.67 0.52
CA ILE A 251 13.66 2.04 1.79
C ILE A 251 12.48 1.11 1.51
N SER A 252 12.60 -0.16 1.86
CA SER A 252 11.53 -1.14 1.72
C SER A 252 11.16 -1.79 3.03
N THR A 253 9.87 -1.77 3.37
CA THR A 253 9.27 -2.58 4.45
C THR A 253 8.50 -3.74 3.82
N HIS A 254 9.01 -4.95 3.94
CA HIS A 254 8.45 -6.13 3.27
C HIS A 254 8.44 -7.34 4.21
N GLN A 255 7.67 -8.37 3.86
CA GLN A 255 7.63 -9.60 4.65
C GLN A 255 8.92 -10.43 4.45
N ALA A 256 9.60 -10.74 5.54
CA ALA A 256 10.77 -11.59 5.57
C ALA A 256 10.45 -13.01 5.05
N GLY A 257 11.27 -13.51 4.13
CA GLY A 257 11.15 -14.87 3.60
C GLY A 257 9.99 -15.07 2.62
N LEU A 258 9.32 -13.99 2.19
CA LEU A 258 8.36 -14.03 1.09
C LEU A 258 9.09 -13.94 -0.26
N TRP A 259 8.47 -14.43 -1.34
CA TRP A 259 8.93 -14.15 -2.71
C TRP A 259 9.19 -12.63 -2.87
N PRO A 260 10.28 -12.18 -3.53
CA PRO A 260 11.24 -12.94 -4.33
C PRO A 260 12.45 -13.49 -3.54
N TYR A 261 12.33 -13.63 -2.21
CA TYR A 261 13.39 -14.17 -1.31
C TYR A 261 14.69 -13.35 -1.28
N THR A 262 14.57 -12.05 -1.56
CA THR A 262 15.64 -11.02 -1.45
C THR A 262 15.22 -9.96 -0.42
N GLY A 263 15.98 -8.87 -0.28
CA GLY A 263 15.63 -7.80 0.68
C GLY A 263 16.24 -8.03 2.06
N LYS A 264 17.48 -8.54 2.10
CA LYS A 264 18.11 -8.86 3.39
C LYS A 264 18.58 -7.57 4.08
N VAL A 265 18.54 -7.55 5.41
CA VAL A 265 19.02 -6.42 6.25
C VAL A 265 20.44 -5.96 5.87
N LYS A 266 21.31 -6.89 5.45
CA LYS A 266 22.72 -6.60 5.10
C LYS A 266 22.93 -6.07 3.67
N GLU A 267 21.89 -6.04 2.85
CA GLU A 267 21.93 -5.45 1.50
C GLU A 267 21.79 -3.93 1.61
N VAL A 268 22.89 -3.26 1.97
CA VAL A 268 22.89 -1.83 2.31
C VAL A 268 23.33 -0.90 1.17
N GLY A 269 23.36 -1.40 -0.07
CA GLY A 269 23.92 -0.70 -1.23
C GLY A 269 25.44 -0.94 -1.39
N ALA A 270 25.99 -0.48 -2.51
CA ALA A 270 27.39 -0.69 -2.87
C ALA A 270 28.03 0.58 -3.47
N GLY A 271 29.36 0.64 -3.45
CA GLY A 271 30.10 1.80 -3.97
C GLY A 271 29.64 3.11 -3.32
N ALA A 272 29.33 4.12 -4.14
CA ALA A 272 28.81 5.39 -3.67
C ALA A 272 27.43 5.28 -3.01
N GLY A 273 26.58 4.35 -3.46
CA GLY A 273 25.25 4.09 -2.90
C GLY A 273 25.23 3.33 -1.57
N ARG A 274 26.39 2.99 -0.99
CA ARG A 274 26.43 2.32 0.31
C ARG A 274 25.81 3.22 1.39
N GLY A 275 24.78 2.69 2.06
CA GLY A 275 23.95 3.39 3.04
C GLY A 275 22.66 4.00 2.46
N ALA A 276 22.51 4.01 1.14
CA ALA A 276 21.33 4.53 0.42
C ALA A 276 20.30 3.45 0.06
N ASN A 277 20.49 2.21 0.52
CA ASN A 277 19.53 1.13 0.39
C ASN A 277 19.22 0.56 1.78
N ILE A 278 17.97 0.58 2.21
CA ILE A 278 17.54 0.14 3.54
C ILE A 278 16.43 -0.89 3.41
N ASN A 279 16.74 -2.14 3.75
CA ASN A 279 15.76 -3.22 3.80
C ASN A 279 15.29 -3.48 5.23
N ILE A 280 13.97 -3.54 5.41
CA ILE A 280 13.32 -3.81 6.69
C ILE A 280 12.44 -5.07 6.53
N PRO A 281 13.04 -6.28 6.53
CA PRO A 281 12.31 -7.54 6.40
C PRO A 281 11.59 -7.90 7.70
N LEU A 282 10.31 -7.55 7.77
CA LEU A 282 9.46 -7.78 8.93
C LEU A 282 8.96 -9.25 8.98
N PRO A 283 8.91 -9.90 10.15
CA PRO A 283 8.33 -11.24 10.28
C PRO A 283 6.89 -11.31 9.76
N GLY A 284 6.50 -12.42 9.12
CA GLY A 284 5.08 -12.70 8.84
C GLY A 284 4.25 -12.63 10.12
N GLY A 285 3.04 -12.09 10.02
CA GLY A 285 2.20 -11.76 11.18
C GLY A 285 2.36 -10.33 11.69
N SER A 286 3.40 -9.59 11.27
CA SER A 286 3.62 -8.20 11.70
C SER A 286 2.44 -7.30 11.31
N GLY A 287 1.94 -6.54 12.28
CA GLY A 287 0.76 -5.67 12.11
C GLY A 287 1.08 -4.18 12.23
N ASP A 288 0.04 -3.39 12.53
CA ASP A 288 0.10 -1.93 12.64
C ASP A 288 1.20 -1.43 13.59
N GLN A 289 1.42 -2.11 14.72
CA GLN A 289 2.44 -1.73 15.69
C GLN A 289 3.86 -1.95 15.17
N ALA A 290 4.12 -3.08 14.50
CA ALA A 290 5.41 -3.36 13.89
C ALA A 290 5.76 -2.31 12.83
N MET A 291 4.77 -1.95 11.99
CA MET A 291 4.94 -0.92 10.99
C MET A 291 5.23 0.45 11.62
N ALA A 292 4.49 0.82 12.69
CA ALA A 292 4.75 2.05 13.42
C ALA A 292 6.17 2.12 14.01
N GLN A 293 6.69 1.00 14.55
CA GLN A 293 8.05 0.92 15.07
C GLN A 293 9.09 1.01 13.94
N ALA A 294 8.89 0.31 12.82
CA ALA A 294 9.79 0.36 11.67
C ALA A 294 9.92 1.79 11.13
N TRP A 295 8.79 2.48 11.01
CA TRP A 295 8.76 3.84 10.48
C TRP A 295 9.36 4.88 11.42
N SER A 296 8.97 4.86 12.70
CA SER A 296 9.48 5.82 13.69
C SER A 296 10.97 5.67 13.99
N ARG A 297 11.51 4.45 13.91
CA ARG A 297 12.93 4.16 14.23
C ARG A 297 13.84 4.15 13.02
N VAL A 298 13.31 3.85 11.84
CA VAL A 298 14.13 3.67 10.62
C VAL A 298 13.69 4.60 9.50
N VAL A 299 12.47 4.44 8.97
CA VAL A 299 12.03 5.11 7.73
C VAL A 299 12.11 6.63 7.85
N LEU A 300 11.46 7.21 8.87
CA LEU A 300 11.40 8.66 9.06
C LEU A 300 12.78 9.25 9.42
N PRO A 301 13.55 8.69 10.39
CA PRO A 301 14.90 9.19 10.67
C PRO A 301 15.84 9.14 9.46
N ALA A 302 15.80 8.05 8.67
CA ALA A 302 16.61 7.94 7.47
C ALA A 302 16.22 8.98 6.40
N ALA A 303 14.92 9.18 6.19
CA ALA A 303 14.39 10.18 5.28
C ALA A 303 14.77 11.62 5.69
N GLU A 304 14.62 11.96 6.97
CA GLU A 304 15.01 13.26 7.54
C GLU A 304 16.51 13.54 7.37
N ARG A 305 17.36 12.51 7.56
CA ARG A 305 18.79 12.62 7.32
C ARG A 305 19.12 12.83 5.83
N PHE A 306 18.36 12.21 4.94
CA PHE A 306 18.58 12.26 3.49
C PHE A 306 18.10 13.56 2.83
N ARG A 307 17.09 14.24 3.42
CA ARG A 307 16.57 15.53 2.96
C ARG A 307 16.14 15.49 1.48
N PRO A 308 15.12 14.69 1.13
CA PRO A 308 14.71 14.46 -0.25
C PRO A 308 14.23 15.74 -0.93
N GLN A 309 14.39 15.79 -2.25
CA GLN A 309 13.82 16.83 -3.13
C GLN A 309 12.55 16.33 -3.85
N LEU A 310 12.30 15.02 -3.80
CA LEU A 310 11.11 14.32 -4.27
C LEU A 310 10.95 13.06 -3.41
N VAL A 311 9.72 12.77 -3.00
CA VAL A 311 9.35 11.49 -2.42
C VAL A 311 8.50 10.73 -3.42
N LEU A 312 8.94 9.54 -3.79
CA LEU A 312 8.20 8.57 -4.59
C LEU A 312 7.83 7.40 -3.68
N VAL A 313 6.60 6.91 -3.81
CA VAL A 313 6.11 5.80 -3.00
C VAL A 313 5.69 4.67 -3.92
N SER A 314 6.34 3.51 -3.81
CA SER A 314 5.85 2.25 -4.37
C SER A 314 4.74 1.74 -3.42
N ALA A 315 3.50 2.02 -3.81
CA ALA A 315 2.33 1.90 -2.96
C ALA A 315 1.58 0.59 -3.22
N GLY A 316 2.06 -0.50 -2.60
CA GLY A 316 1.39 -1.79 -2.58
C GLY A 316 0.49 -1.97 -1.35
N PHE A 317 -0.69 -2.54 -1.53
CA PHE A 317 -1.67 -2.71 -0.45
C PHE A 317 -1.89 -4.17 -0.04
N ASP A 318 -0.95 -5.04 -0.38
CA ASP A 318 -0.96 -6.48 -0.14
C ASP A 318 -0.35 -6.89 1.21
N ALA A 319 0.16 -5.94 2.00
CA ALA A 319 0.45 -6.16 3.42
C ALA A 319 -0.82 -6.14 4.30
N HIS A 320 -1.98 -5.78 3.72
CA HIS A 320 -3.26 -5.77 4.40
C HIS A 320 -3.65 -7.18 4.86
N TRP A 321 -4.19 -7.33 6.07
CA TRP A 321 -4.49 -8.65 6.68
C TRP A 321 -5.47 -9.54 5.90
N ARG A 322 -6.20 -8.97 4.93
CA ARG A 322 -7.16 -9.67 4.06
C ARG A 322 -6.53 -10.11 2.74
N ASP A 323 -5.33 -9.64 2.42
CA ASP A 323 -4.71 -9.93 1.14
C ASP A 323 -4.29 -11.42 1.07
N PRO A 324 -4.51 -12.10 -0.06
CA PRO A 324 -4.19 -13.51 -0.18
C PRO A 324 -2.69 -13.80 -0.36
N LEU A 325 -1.86 -12.82 -0.73
CA LEU A 325 -0.48 -13.09 -1.17
C LEU A 325 0.58 -13.00 -0.06
N ALA A 326 0.20 -12.52 1.14
CA ALA A 326 1.11 -12.41 2.27
C ALA A 326 0.44 -12.79 3.59
N SER A 327 1.18 -12.68 4.69
CA SER A 327 0.73 -13.01 6.04
C SER A 327 0.88 -11.84 7.03
N MET A 328 1.13 -10.64 6.51
CA MET A 328 1.12 -9.41 7.31
C MET A 328 -0.28 -9.09 7.83
N GLN A 329 -0.37 -8.24 8.85
CA GLN A 329 -1.61 -7.95 9.58
C GLN A 329 -1.97 -6.46 9.57
N LEU A 330 -1.57 -5.71 8.52
CA LEU A 330 -1.85 -4.28 8.44
C LEU A 330 -3.34 -4.02 8.22
N THR A 331 -3.84 -2.93 8.82
CA THR A 331 -5.17 -2.38 8.58
C THR A 331 -5.10 -1.15 7.66
N ALA A 332 -6.23 -0.77 7.08
CA ALA A 332 -6.36 0.48 6.31
C ALA A 332 -5.89 1.73 7.09
N ALA A 333 -6.00 1.72 8.42
CA ALA A 333 -5.53 2.81 9.28
C ALA A 333 -4.00 3.00 9.24
N THR A 334 -3.23 1.92 9.03
CA THR A 334 -1.77 2.01 8.88
C THR A 334 -1.38 2.72 7.59
N TYR A 335 -2.07 2.44 6.48
CA TYR A 335 -1.84 3.14 5.22
C TYR A 335 -2.18 4.63 5.29
N HIS A 336 -3.29 4.99 5.97
CA HIS A 336 -3.60 6.39 6.29
C HIS A 336 -2.47 7.06 7.06
N TRP A 337 -2.01 6.44 8.15
CA TRP A 337 -0.93 6.98 8.97
C TRP A 337 0.37 7.15 8.20
N MET A 338 0.82 6.11 7.48
CA MET A 338 2.06 6.19 6.68
C MET A 338 2.01 7.34 5.68
N CYS A 339 0.86 7.52 5.00
CA CYS A 339 0.70 8.62 4.06
C CYS A 339 0.65 10.00 4.72
N ALA A 340 0.11 10.11 5.94
CA ALA A 340 0.13 11.35 6.71
C ALA A 340 1.56 11.73 7.13
N GLU A 341 2.35 10.78 7.63
CA GLU A 341 3.77 10.99 7.98
C GLU A 341 4.58 11.41 6.74
N LEU A 342 4.33 10.79 5.58
CA LEU A 342 4.97 11.17 4.32
C LEU A 342 4.55 12.57 3.84
N ALA A 343 3.28 12.94 4.00
CA ALA A 343 2.81 14.28 3.67
C ALA A 343 3.51 15.34 4.53
N GLU A 344 3.63 15.10 5.84
CA GLU A 344 4.36 15.99 6.73
C GLU A 344 5.86 16.07 6.42
N LEU A 345 6.50 14.92 6.11
CA LEU A 345 7.89 14.86 5.68
C LEU A 345 8.11 15.67 4.38
N ALA A 346 7.25 15.46 3.39
CA ALA A 346 7.30 16.18 2.12
C ALA A 346 7.10 17.69 2.32
N GLN A 347 6.19 18.10 3.21
CA GLN A 347 5.99 19.51 3.55
C GLN A 347 7.26 20.16 4.14
N ARG A 348 8.14 19.39 4.79
CA ARG A 348 9.41 19.90 5.32
C ARG A 348 10.52 19.98 4.27
N TRP A 349 10.66 18.95 3.43
CA TRP A 349 11.84 18.79 2.57
C TRP A 349 11.59 19.05 1.09
N CYS A 350 10.38 18.77 0.60
CA CYS A 350 10.02 18.90 -0.81
C CYS A 350 8.52 19.20 -0.99
N PRO A 351 8.03 20.39 -0.58
CA PRO A 351 6.61 20.71 -0.58
C PRO A 351 5.98 20.49 -1.96
N GLY A 352 4.86 19.75 -2.00
CA GLY A 352 4.13 19.39 -3.21
C GLY A 352 4.80 18.36 -4.13
N ARG A 353 5.92 17.77 -3.71
CA ARG A 353 6.68 16.77 -4.49
C ARG A 353 6.63 15.40 -3.81
N LEU A 354 5.42 14.91 -3.60
CA LEU A 354 5.12 13.57 -3.09
C LEU A 354 4.25 12.84 -4.13
N ALA A 355 4.71 11.72 -4.65
CA ALA A 355 4.00 10.93 -5.64
C ALA A 355 3.88 9.47 -5.21
N LEU A 356 2.66 8.95 -5.18
CA LEU A 356 2.38 7.53 -4.99
C LEU A 356 2.17 6.87 -6.35
N VAL A 357 2.73 5.68 -6.51
CA VAL A 357 2.55 4.82 -7.69
C VAL A 357 1.99 3.50 -7.20
N LEU A 358 0.82 3.11 -7.70
CA LEU A 358 0.17 1.87 -7.30
C LEU A 358 1.01 0.65 -7.73
N GLU A 359 1.31 -0.24 -6.78
CA GLU A 359 2.00 -1.52 -7.02
C GLU A 359 1.03 -2.69 -6.80
N GLY A 360 1.21 -3.51 -5.75
CA GLY A 360 0.39 -4.66 -5.40
C GLY A 360 -0.90 -4.36 -4.63
N GLY A 361 -1.54 -5.42 -4.13
CA GLY A 361 -2.84 -5.41 -3.46
C GLY A 361 -3.91 -6.13 -4.29
N TYR A 362 -4.36 -7.29 -3.81
CA TYR A 362 -5.07 -8.30 -4.60
C TYR A 362 -6.38 -8.75 -3.95
N HIS A 363 -6.62 -8.42 -2.68
CA HIS A 363 -7.96 -8.44 -2.12
C HIS A 363 -8.67 -7.10 -2.42
N THR A 364 -9.47 -7.08 -3.50
CA THR A 364 -10.01 -5.84 -4.09
C THR A 364 -10.82 -4.94 -3.13
N PRO A 365 -11.63 -5.44 -2.16
CA PRO A 365 -12.28 -4.56 -1.19
C PRO A 365 -11.29 -3.85 -0.27
N SER A 366 -10.27 -4.55 0.25
CA SER A 366 -9.30 -3.93 1.15
C SER A 366 -8.32 -3.03 0.43
N LEU A 367 -8.00 -3.34 -0.83
CA LEU A 367 -7.25 -2.45 -1.71
C LEU A 367 -7.98 -1.10 -1.82
N ALA A 368 -9.26 -1.12 -2.14
CA ALA A 368 -10.06 0.10 -2.29
C ALA A 368 -10.18 0.89 -0.97
N GLU A 369 -10.40 0.20 0.16
CA GLU A 369 -10.40 0.81 1.49
C GLU A 369 -9.05 1.47 1.83
N SER A 370 -7.94 0.79 1.55
CA SER A 370 -6.58 1.26 1.88
C SER A 370 -6.14 2.42 1.00
N VAL A 371 -6.52 2.44 -0.28
CA VAL A 371 -6.28 3.58 -1.18
C VAL A 371 -7.06 4.81 -0.70
N ALA A 372 -8.35 4.66 -0.34
CA ALA A 372 -9.12 5.77 0.22
C ALA A 372 -8.52 6.29 1.53
N ALA A 373 -8.05 5.40 2.40
CA ALA A 373 -7.35 5.75 3.63
C ALA A 373 -6.05 6.53 3.35
N SER A 374 -5.27 6.10 2.35
CA SER A 374 -4.04 6.76 1.93
C SER A 374 -4.28 8.18 1.41
N LEU A 375 -5.30 8.36 0.56
CA LEU A 375 -5.69 9.69 0.06
C LEU A 375 -6.11 10.64 1.19
N CYS A 376 -6.89 10.16 2.16
CA CYS A 376 -7.19 10.93 3.37
C CYS A 376 -5.91 11.28 4.16
N GLY A 377 -4.98 10.34 4.28
CA GLY A 377 -3.69 10.55 4.95
C GLY A 377 -2.86 11.64 4.27
N LEU A 378 -2.73 11.58 2.94
CA LEU A 378 -2.04 12.61 2.14
C LEU A 378 -2.63 14.01 2.35
N LEU A 379 -3.95 14.10 2.47
CA LEU A 379 -4.66 15.35 2.70
C LEU A 379 -4.73 15.76 4.18
N LEU A 380 -4.14 14.97 5.08
CA LEU A 380 -4.25 15.12 6.54
C LEU A 380 -5.71 15.18 7.03
N LEU A 381 -6.62 14.55 6.28
CA LEU A 381 -8.02 14.39 6.63
C LEU A 381 -8.20 13.21 7.58
N PRO A 382 -9.27 13.20 8.40
CA PRO A 382 -9.63 12.01 9.17
C PRO A 382 -9.80 10.78 8.26
N PRO A 383 -9.44 9.57 8.73
CA PRO A 383 -9.60 8.37 7.93
C PRO A 383 -11.11 8.08 7.67
N PRO A 384 -11.47 7.47 6.53
CA PRO A 384 -12.86 7.10 6.25
C PRO A 384 -13.42 6.17 7.33
N ARG A 385 -14.72 6.28 7.66
CA ARG A 385 -15.34 5.46 8.74
C ARG A 385 -15.21 3.95 8.52
N SER A 386 -15.11 3.48 7.27
CA SER A 386 -14.92 2.08 6.91
C SER A 386 -13.52 1.53 7.25
N THR A 387 -12.53 2.39 7.50
CA THR A 387 -11.14 1.98 7.80
C THR A 387 -10.93 1.42 9.21
N LEU A 388 -11.97 1.42 10.05
CA LEU A 388 -11.92 0.99 11.45
C LEU A 388 -11.97 -0.53 11.64
N LEU A 389 -11.89 -1.31 10.56
CA LEU A 389 -11.90 -2.77 10.63
C LEU A 389 -10.56 -3.30 11.15
N LEU A 390 -10.54 -3.66 12.43
CA LEU A 390 -9.39 -4.27 13.09
C LEU A 390 -9.08 -5.65 12.51
N SER A 391 -7.79 -5.98 12.38
CA SER A 391 -7.37 -7.34 12.02
C SER A 391 -7.78 -8.36 13.10
N PRO A 392 -7.99 -9.65 12.76
CA PRO A 392 -8.36 -10.67 13.72
C PRO A 392 -7.37 -10.82 14.88
N ALA A 393 -6.06 -10.66 14.64
CA ALA A 393 -5.04 -10.68 15.67
C ALA A 393 -5.25 -9.55 16.70
N VAL A 394 -5.58 -8.33 16.23
CA VAL A 394 -5.91 -7.20 17.10
C VAL A 394 -7.23 -7.43 17.83
N GLN A 395 -8.22 -8.05 17.19
CA GLN A 395 -9.50 -8.39 17.83
C GLN A 395 -9.34 -9.44 18.95
N GLN A 396 -8.41 -10.39 18.80
CA GLN A 396 -8.14 -11.42 19.81
C GLN A 396 -7.29 -10.92 20.97
N GLN A 397 -6.41 -9.93 20.71
CA GLN A 397 -5.65 -9.22 21.75
C GLN A 397 -6.47 -8.14 22.46
N ALA A 398 -7.64 -7.77 21.92
CA ALA A 398 -8.57 -6.91 22.63
C ALA A 398 -9.03 -7.64 23.91
N PRO A 399 -9.01 -6.98 25.09
CA PRO A 399 -9.41 -7.64 26.32
C PRO A 399 -10.83 -8.17 26.13
N ARG A 400 -11.01 -9.50 26.26
CA ARG A 400 -12.34 -10.10 26.44
C ARG A 400 -12.94 -9.34 27.62
N GLU A 401 -14.00 -8.56 27.38
CA GLU A 401 -14.72 -7.95 28.49
C GLU A 401 -15.13 -9.09 29.41
N HIS A 402 -14.57 -9.12 30.63
CA HIS A 402 -15.00 -10.07 31.63
C HIS A 402 -16.52 -9.88 31.81
N PRO A 403 -17.32 -10.96 31.77
CA PRO A 403 -18.78 -10.87 31.77
C PRO A 403 -19.38 -10.15 32.99
N HIS A 404 -18.57 -9.86 34.01
CA HIS A 404 -18.97 -9.11 35.21
C HIS A 404 -19.07 -7.59 35.04
N ARG A 405 -18.69 -7.00 33.90
CA ARG A 405 -18.88 -5.56 33.66
C ARG A 405 -20.17 -5.21 32.91
N ARG A 406 -20.87 -6.19 32.32
CA ARG A 406 -22.22 -6.00 31.78
C ARG A 406 -23.27 -5.86 32.87
N THR A 407 -23.07 -6.46 34.05
CA THR A 407 -24.09 -6.50 35.10
C THR A 407 -24.34 -5.13 35.74
N ILE A 408 -23.34 -4.23 35.77
CA ILE A 408 -23.49 -2.90 36.40
C ILE A 408 -24.16 -1.90 35.45
N THR A 409 -23.90 -1.98 34.14
CA THR A 409 -24.56 -1.11 33.14
C THR A 409 -25.97 -1.58 32.79
N THR A 410 -26.25 -2.89 32.80
CA THR A 410 -27.63 -3.39 32.62
C THR A 410 -28.48 -3.17 33.86
N ALA A 411 -27.94 -3.22 35.08
CA ALA A 411 -28.71 -2.92 36.30
C ALA A 411 -29.07 -1.43 36.42
N ALA A 412 -28.16 -0.52 36.04
CA ALA A 412 -28.45 0.92 36.01
C ALA A 412 -29.45 1.31 34.91
N ALA A 413 -29.36 0.67 33.73
CA ALA A 413 -30.33 0.87 32.65
C ALA A 413 -31.71 0.24 32.97
N ALA A 414 -31.74 -0.92 33.64
CA ALA A 414 -32.97 -1.56 34.09
C ALA A 414 -33.65 -0.80 35.25
N ALA A 415 -32.88 -0.20 36.17
CA ALA A 415 -33.44 0.65 37.23
C ALA A 415 -34.04 1.96 36.67
N ALA A 416 -33.42 2.54 35.63
CA ALA A 416 -33.96 3.72 34.94
C ALA A 416 -35.21 3.39 34.11
N ALA A 417 -35.27 2.20 33.48
CA ALA A 417 -36.45 1.73 32.76
C ALA A 417 -37.60 1.34 33.70
N ALA A 418 -37.31 0.75 34.86
CA ALA A 418 -38.31 0.41 35.88
C ALA A 418 -38.91 1.66 36.54
N ALA A 419 -38.12 2.71 36.78
CA ALA A 419 -38.64 3.98 37.28
C ALA A 419 -39.56 4.70 36.27
N ALA A 420 -39.31 4.53 34.97
CA ALA A 420 -40.16 5.06 33.90
C ALA A 420 -41.45 4.23 33.69
N ALA A 421 -41.40 2.91 33.93
CA ALA A 421 -42.56 2.03 33.81
C ALA A 421 -43.53 2.13 35.02
N VAL A 422 -43.03 2.42 36.23
CA VAL A 422 -43.88 2.66 37.42
C VAL A 422 -44.69 3.97 37.31
N ALA A 423 -44.27 4.91 36.47
CA ALA A 423 -45.03 6.13 36.19
C ALA A 423 -46.15 5.95 35.13
N ALA A 424 -46.20 4.81 34.44
CA ALA A 424 -47.12 4.58 33.32
C ALA A 424 -47.65 3.14 33.32
N GLY A 425 -48.59 2.83 34.21
CA GLY A 425 -49.32 1.56 34.13
C GLY A 425 -49.84 1.06 35.46
N GLY A 426 -50.93 1.65 35.94
CA GLY A 426 -51.85 0.94 36.84
C GLY A 426 -52.78 0.06 36.00
N GLY A 427 -53.02 -1.18 36.44
CA GLY A 427 -54.10 -2.02 35.92
C GLY A 427 -53.79 -3.51 35.80
N ASP A 428 -54.06 -4.23 36.89
CA ASP A 428 -54.78 -5.52 36.99
C ASP A 428 -54.39 -6.78 36.18
N GLY A 429 -54.41 -7.93 36.87
CA GLY A 429 -54.77 -9.23 36.25
C GLY A 429 -53.76 -10.40 36.29
N ASP A 430 -53.55 -10.98 37.47
CA ASP A 430 -53.58 -12.42 37.83
C ASP A 430 -53.28 -13.56 36.79
N ARG A 431 -52.36 -14.48 37.20
CA ARG A 431 -52.38 -15.98 37.12
C ARG A 431 -51.16 -16.73 36.51
N ASP A 432 -50.61 -17.61 37.37
CA ASP A 432 -50.00 -18.96 37.21
C ASP A 432 -49.55 -19.44 35.81
N ASP A 433 -48.35 -20.01 35.65
CA ASP A 433 -47.99 -21.37 36.09
C ASP A 433 -46.54 -21.77 35.68
N GLN A 434 -46.00 -22.80 36.33
CA GLN A 434 -44.60 -23.30 36.25
C GLN A 434 -44.33 -24.40 35.17
N PRO A 435 -43.05 -24.83 34.95
CA PRO A 435 -42.56 -25.47 33.72
C PRO A 435 -42.21 -26.98 33.84
N PRO A 436 -41.69 -27.61 32.77
CA PRO A 436 -40.52 -28.52 32.90
C PRO A 436 -39.51 -28.37 31.73
N ARG A 437 -38.17 -28.41 31.93
CA ARG A 437 -37.21 -29.50 32.26
C ARG A 437 -36.94 -30.54 31.16
N GLY A 438 -35.64 -30.73 30.86
CA GLY A 438 -35.01 -31.91 30.23
C GLY A 438 -34.54 -31.68 28.80
N GLY A 439 -33.35 -32.07 28.32
CA GLY A 439 -32.30 -32.92 28.86
C GLY A 439 -31.10 -32.98 27.90
N LEU A 440 -29.98 -33.48 28.41
CA LEU A 440 -28.63 -33.53 27.83
C LEU A 440 -28.45 -34.67 26.80
N GLY A 441 -27.47 -34.51 25.90
CA GLY A 441 -26.91 -35.60 25.10
C GLY A 441 -25.54 -35.22 24.51
N GLN A 442 -24.47 -35.83 25.03
CA GLN A 442 -23.08 -35.74 24.57
C GLN A 442 -22.78 -36.77 23.48
N GLY A 443 -21.80 -36.48 22.61
CA GLY A 443 -21.19 -37.46 21.69
C GLY A 443 -19.81 -36.99 21.19
N GLN A 444 -18.79 -37.78 21.53
CA GLN A 444 -17.35 -37.71 21.17
C GLN A 444 -17.17 -37.86 19.64
N GLY A 445 -16.13 -37.41 18.91
CA GLY A 445 -14.72 -37.21 19.20
C GLY A 445 -13.89 -38.20 18.36
N GLN A 446 -13.15 -37.75 17.33
CA GLN A 446 -11.94 -38.42 16.80
C GLN A 446 -11.16 -37.55 15.78
N GLN A 447 -9.83 -37.49 15.99
CA GLN A 447 -8.80 -36.79 15.22
C GLN A 447 -8.15 -37.73 14.18
N LEU A 448 -7.67 -37.16 13.06
CA LEU A 448 -6.63 -37.75 12.20
C LEU A 448 -5.64 -36.66 11.76
N GLN A 449 -4.34 -36.93 11.86
CA GLN A 449 -3.22 -36.09 11.41
C GLN A 449 -2.68 -36.53 10.02
N PRO A 450 -1.98 -35.66 9.26
CA PRO A 450 -1.55 -35.89 7.88
C PRO A 450 -0.05 -36.28 7.72
N PRO A 451 0.42 -36.73 6.53
CA PRO A 451 1.84 -36.99 6.28
C PRO A 451 2.60 -35.83 5.59
N SER A 452 3.92 -35.82 5.77
CA SER A 452 4.93 -34.83 5.31
C SER A 452 5.48 -35.09 3.87
N PRO A 453 6.19 -34.12 3.21
CA PRO A 453 6.60 -34.20 1.80
C PRO A 453 8.10 -34.52 1.57
N PRO A 454 8.55 -34.84 0.33
CA PRO A 454 9.97 -34.87 -0.07
C PRO A 454 10.40 -33.70 -1.00
N PRO A 455 11.73 -33.53 -1.27
CA PRO A 455 12.38 -32.22 -1.47
C PRO A 455 12.74 -31.81 -2.92
N SER A 456 13.34 -30.62 -3.00
CA SER A 456 13.69 -29.73 -4.11
C SER A 456 14.85 -30.13 -5.05
N ARG A 457 14.86 -29.52 -6.26
CA ARG A 457 15.98 -29.07 -7.16
C ARG A 457 15.44 -29.01 -8.61
N ALA A 458 15.81 -28.13 -9.55
CA ALA A 458 16.88 -27.15 -9.68
C ALA A 458 16.48 -26.08 -10.73
N ALA A 459 17.17 -24.94 -10.67
CA ALA A 459 17.23 -23.93 -11.73
C ALA A 459 17.83 -24.51 -13.03
N ALA A 460 17.31 -24.07 -14.17
CA ALA A 460 17.94 -24.30 -15.47
C ALA A 460 17.86 -23.04 -16.35
N ASP A 461 19.03 -22.67 -16.85
CA ASP A 461 19.30 -21.56 -17.77
C ASP A 461 18.42 -21.60 -19.03
N TRP A 462 17.85 -20.45 -19.37
CA TRP A 462 17.10 -20.27 -20.61
C TRP A 462 18.06 -19.99 -21.78
N ARG A 463 18.36 -21.03 -22.57
CA ARG A 463 18.88 -20.91 -23.94
C ARG A 463 17.83 -21.48 -24.89
N GLY A 464 17.42 -20.66 -25.85
CA GLY A 464 16.33 -20.97 -26.76
C GLY A 464 16.64 -22.05 -27.79
N SER A 465 15.61 -22.81 -28.14
CA SER A 465 15.38 -23.33 -29.49
C SER A 465 13.89 -23.66 -29.65
N ILE A 466 13.18 -22.91 -30.49
CA ILE A 466 11.85 -23.29 -30.99
C ILE A 466 12.08 -23.80 -32.41
N SER A 467 12.03 -25.11 -32.60
CA SER A 467 11.90 -25.74 -33.92
C SER A 467 10.43 -26.00 -34.19
N GLY A 468 9.95 -25.56 -35.35
CA GLY A 468 8.57 -25.68 -35.80
C GLY A 468 8.17 -27.12 -36.14
N GLY A 469 6.85 -27.33 -36.10
CA GLY A 469 6.19 -28.53 -36.59
C GLY A 469 4.71 -28.24 -36.81
N SER A 470 4.35 -28.06 -38.07
CA SER A 470 2.99 -27.98 -38.59
C SER A 470 2.29 -29.33 -38.56
N GLY A 471 0.99 -29.36 -38.23
CA GLY A 471 0.14 -30.53 -38.46
C GLY A 471 -1.28 -30.30 -37.91
N GLY A 472 -2.25 -30.14 -38.81
CA GLY A 472 -3.66 -29.93 -38.46
C GLY A 472 -4.43 -31.22 -38.17
N GLY A 473 -5.65 -31.06 -37.68
CA GLY A 473 -6.64 -32.13 -37.52
C GLY A 473 -7.69 -31.75 -36.48
N GLY A 474 -8.93 -31.50 -36.93
CA GLY A 474 -10.05 -31.11 -36.08
C GLY A 474 -10.62 -32.26 -35.24
N GLY A 475 -11.45 -31.89 -34.27
CA GLY A 475 -12.24 -32.80 -33.46
C GLY A 475 -12.94 -32.04 -32.34
N ASP A 476 -14.25 -31.82 -32.51
CA ASP A 476 -15.16 -31.36 -31.47
C ASP A 476 -15.14 -32.33 -30.27
N GLY A 477 -15.03 -31.77 -29.07
CA GLY A 477 -15.13 -32.51 -27.82
C GLY A 477 -15.04 -31.55 -26.65
N ALA A 478 -16.12 -31.43 -25.89
CA ALA A 478 -16.21 -30.63 -24.68
C ALA A 478 -15.09 -30.98 -23.70
N ILE A 479 -14.29 -29.99 -23.28
CA ILE A 479 -13.27 -30.14 -22.24
C ILE A 479 -13.60 -29.18 -21.10
N GLY A 480 -13.86 -29.76 -19.93
CA GLY A 480 -14.11 -29.04 -18.69
C GLY A 480 -12.92 -28.18 -18.28
N CYS A 481 -13.22 -26.95 -17.87
CA CYS A 481 -12.27 -26.02 -17.29
C CYS A 481 -11.74 -26.56 -15.95
N ALA A 482 -10.55 -27.16 -15.97
CA ALA A 482 -9.74 -27.42 -14.79
C ALA A 482 -8.30 -26.96 -15.10
N GLY A 483 -8.05 -25.68 -14.88
CA GLY A 483 -6.74 -25.04 -15.03
C GLY A 483 -6.56 -23.96 -13.97
N GLY A 484 -6.73 -24.34 -12.70
CA GLY A 484 -6.46 -23.46 -11.57
C GLY A 484 -4.97 -23.20 -11.47
N VAL A 485 -4.58 -21.93 -11.49
CA VAL A 485 -3.23 -21.49 -11.11
C VAL A 485 -3.01 -21.91 -9.66
N MET A 486 -2.10 -22.85 -9.42
CA MET A 486 -1.72 -23.28 -8.09
C MET A 486 -0.80 -22.22 -7.49
N LEU A 487 -1.38 -21.15 -6.95
CA LEU A 487 -0.68 -20.25 -6.05
C LEU A 487 -0.34 -21.03 -4.78
N PRO A 488 0.87 -20.88 -4.20
CA PRO A 488 1.19 -21.52 -2.93
C PRO A 488 0.16 -21.08 -1.89
N SER A 489 -0.66 -22.02 -1.41
CA SER A 489 -1.59 -21.75 -0.33
C SER A 489 -0.78 -21.33 0.90
N PRO A 490 -1.08 -20.19 1.54
CA PRO A 490 -0.56 -19.96 2.88
C PRO A 490 -1.03 -21.13 3.74
N GLY A 491 -0.11 -21.73 4.49
CA GLY A 491 -0.40 -22.83 5.40
C GLY A 491 -1.55 -22.50 6.36
N PRO A 492 -2.04 -23.49 7.14
CA PRO A 492 -3.17 -23.30 8.03
C PRO A 492 -2.99 -22.02 8.87
N ARG A 493 -4.07 -21.21 8.91
CA ARG A 493 -4.20 -19.94 9.64
C ARG A 493 -4.07 -20.16 11.15
N GLU A 494 -2.90 -20.57 11.61
CA GLU A 494 -2.52 -20.42 13.01
C GLU A 494 -2.44 -18.91 13.28
N LEU A 495 -3.13 -18.50 14.33
CA LEU A 495 -3.28 -17.11 14.72
C LEU A 495 -1.90 -16.53 14.97
N TYR A 496 -1.46 -15.64 14.07
CA TYR A 496 -0.14 -15.02 14.13
C TYR A 496 -0.06 -14.09 15.36
N GLU A 497 0.30 -14.64 16.51
CA GLU A 497 0.82 -13.83 17.61
C GLU A 497 2.25 -13.41 17.24
N GLU A 498 2.41 -12.12 16.99
CA GLU A 498 3.69 -11.47 16.70
C GLU A 498 4.51 -11.37 18.00
N PRO A 499 5.70 -12.00 18.13
CA PRO A 499 6.62 -11.63 19.19
C PRO A 499 7.25 -10.30 18.77
N LEU A 500 6.78 -9.18 19.33
CA LEU A 500 7.38 -7.85 19.13
C LEU A 500 8.91 -7.86 19.31
N ALA A 501 9.45 -8.79 20.11
CA ALA A 501 10.89 -9.04 20.25
C ALA A 501 11.60 -9.37 18.92
N ARG A 502 10.96 -10.10 17.99
CA ARG A 502 11.52 -10.40 16.67
C ARG A 502 11.57 -9.16 15.79
N VAL A 503 10.53 -8.33 15.82
CA VAL A 503 10.54 -7.03 15.14
C VAL A 503 11.63 -6.15 15.73
N ASP A 504 11.73 -6.05 17.05
CA ASP A 504 12.76 -5.27 17.73
C ASP A 504 14.18 -5.70 17.32
N ALA A 505 14.44 -7.00 17.21
CA ALA A 505 15.73 -7.52 16.76
C ALA A 505 16.07 -7.09 15.32
N VAL A 506 15.12 -7.21 14.39
CA VAL A 506 15.30 -6.73 13.01
C VAL A 506 15.59 -5.23 13.00
N LEU A 507 14.80 -4.43 13.72
CA LEU A 507 14.97 -2.98 13.75
C LEU A 507 16.28 -2.56 14.42
N GLN A 508 16.75 -3.27 15.45
CA GLN A 508 18.06 -3.02 16.06
C GLN A 508 19.20 -3.26 15.06
N GLU A 509 19.15 -4.35 14.29
CA GLU A 509 20.16 -4.63 13.26
C GLU A 509 20.15 -3.56 12.16
N VAL A 510 18.96 -3.19 11.68
CA VAL A 510 18.81 -2.12 10.66
C VAL A 510 19.35 -0.78 11.19
N CYS A 511 18.94 -0.34 12.39
CA CYS A 511 19.45 0.90 12.99
C CYS A 511 20.98 0.87 13.13
N SER A 512 21.55 -0.27 13.55
CA SER A 512 23.00 -0.42 13.70
C SER A 512 23.75 -0.30 12.37
N LEU A 513 23.22 -0.87 11.28
CA LEU A 513 23.88 -0.83 9.97
C LEU A 513 23.83 0.56 9.34
N HIS A 514 22.79 1.34 9.63
CA HIS A 514 22.56 2.65 9.04
C HIS A 514 22.86 3.82 9.98
N GLY A 515 23.33 3.56 11.21
CA GLY A 515 23.63 4.58 12.22
C GLY A 515 22.42 5.47 12.52
N LEU A 516 21.28 4.86 12.82
CA LEU A 516 19.99 5.52 13.14
C LEU A 516 19.67 5.46 14.62
#